data_AF-A0A8C6S5W5-F1
#
_entry.id   AF-A0A8C6S5W5-F1
#
_cell.length_a   1.000
_cell.length_b   1.000
_cell.length_c   1.000
_cell.angle_alpha   90.00
_cell.angle_beta   90.00
_cell.angle_gamma   90.00
#
_symmetry.space_group_name_H-M   'P 1'
#
loop_
_entity.id
_entity.type
_entity.pdbx_description
1 polymer ?
#
loop_
_entity_poly.entity_id
_entity_poly.type
_entity_poly.pdbx_seq_one_letter_code
_entity_poly.pdbx_strand_id
1 'polypeptide(L)'
;INYSGFRSTVCLLPVEEGPCRADLPRFYYNTLRQKCERFYYGGCQGNANNFHTYQECHKTCFRIPTNQSVCHDQGPCRALLWRYFYNMSSLQCEPFYYGGCHGNANRFTNMASCTTTVAPGRVSTYTQTTVSPRKSESLHTDYFLTHRLLLAPGRVSTVPVLCLDSLDSGSCSASIPRFYYNPASRMCEEFKYSGCGGSSNNFVSRQSCMDVCHEERVRVKFDSNQIHGPGP
;
A
#
# COMPACT_ATOMS: atom_id res chain seq x y z
N ILE A 1 -22.11 12.88 -2.93
CA ILE A 1 -21.17 11.93 -2.28
C ILE A 1 -19.77 12.28 -2.80
N ASN A 2 -18.99 13.03 -2.01
CA ASN A 2 -17.65 13.48 -2.39
C ASN A 2 -16.63 12.43 -1.93
N TYR A 3 -16.05 11.69 -2.88
CA TYR A 3 -14.96 10.74 -2.63
C TYR A 3 -13.61 11.48 -2.61
N SER A 4 -13.35 12.23 -1.54
CA SER A 4 -11.98 12.66 -1.22
C SER A 4 -11.23 11.44 -0.65
N GLY A 5 -10.52 10.74 -1.52
CA GLY A 5 -9.68 9.60 -1.17
C GLY A 5 -8.72 9.94 -0.03
N PHE A 6 -8.89 9.26 1.09
CA PHE A 6 -8.07 9.42 2.28
C PHE A 6 -6.66 8.89 2.00
N ARG A 7 -5.78 9.75 1.47
CA ARG A 7 -4.33 9.52 1.44
C ARG A 7 -3.82 9.63 2.87
N SER A 8 -3.46 8.51 3.50
CA SER A 8 -2.82 8.54 4.81
C SER A 8 -1.43 9.17 4.67
N THR A 9 -1.29 10.42 5.11
CA THR A 9 -0.03 11.18 5.07
C THR A 9 1.08 10.52 5.88
N VAL A 10 0.72 9.66 6.84
CA VAL A 10 1.63 8.83 7.65
C VAL A 10 2.60 8.06 6.77
N CYS A 11 2.13 7.46 5.69
CA CYS A 11 2.95 6.63 4.81
C CYS A 11 3.92 7.42 3.92
N LEU A 12 3.82 8.76 3.91
CA LEU A 12 4.72 9.64 3.18
C LEU A 12 5.88 10.14 4.05
N LEU A 13 5.85 9.86 5.36
CA LEU A 13 6.91 10.24 6.28
C LEU A 13 8.15 9.37 6.03
N PRO A 14 9.37 9.90 6.22
CA PRO A 14 10.59 9.11 6.16
C PRO A 14 10.62 8.04 7.26
N VAL A 15 11.45 7.02 7.10
CA VAL A 15 11.73 6.09 8.20
C VAL A 15 12.57 6.80 9.27
N GLU A 16 12.26 6.59 10.55
CA GLU A 16 13.02 7.16 11.67
C GLU A 16 13.28 6.11 12.76
N GLU A 17 14.55 5.79 12.99
CA GLU A 17 14.98 4.86 14.05
C GLU A 17 14.89 5.51 15.44
N GLY A 18 15.08 6.82 15.53
CA GLY A 18 15.15 7.56 16.80
C GLY A 18 16.50 7.41 17.50
N PRO A 19 16.73 8.13 18.62
CA PRO A 19 18.04 8.19 19.28
C PRO A 19 18.28 7.06 20.29
N CYS A 20 17.25 6.31 20.66
CA CYS A 20 17.39 5.17 21.56
C CYS A 20 18.02 3.97 20.84
N ARG A 21 18.54 2.99 21.60
CA ARG A 21 19.37 1.89 21.07
C ARG A 21 18.74 0.50 21.23
N ALA A 22 17.42 0.42 21.39
CA ALA A 22 16.72 -0.86 21.34
C ALA A 22 16.69 -1.38 19.90
N ASP A 23 16.70 -2.70 19.73
CA ASP A 23 16.65 -3.34 18.41
C ASP A 23 15.23 -3.87 18.14
N LEU A 24 14.27 -2.96 18.04
CA LEU A 24 12.85 -3.34 17.94
C LEU A 24 12.43 -3.47 16.48
N PRO A 25 12.05 -4.67 16.02
CA PRO A 25 11.65 -4.84 14.65
C PRO A 25 10.28 -4.22 14.37
N ARG A 26 10.23 -3.38 13.34
CA ARG A 26 9.04 -2.64 12.89
C ARG A 26 8.94 -2.67 11.38
N PHE A 27 7.82 -2.18 10.85
CA PHE A 27 7.58 -2.00 9.43
C PHE A 27 7.33 -0.53 9.13
N TYR A 28 7.80 -0.07 7.98
CA TYR A 28 7.48 1.25 7.45
C TYR A 28 7.08 1.11 5.98
N TYR A 29 6.30 2.06 5.48
CA TYR A 29 5.99 2.12 4.06
C TYR A 29 7.12 2.80 3.31
N ASN A 30 7.80 2.05 2.46
CA ASN A 30 8.79 2.58 1.54
C ASN A 30 8.09 3.10 0.29
N THR A 31 8.01 4.42 0.16
CA THR A 31 7.38 5.09 -1.00
C THR A 31 8.18 4.93 -2.29
N LEU A 32 9.48 4.65 -2.24
CA LEU A 32 10.28 4.39 -3.45
C LEU A 32 9.96 3.02 -4.03
N ARG A 33 9.85 2.01 -3.17
CA ARG A 33 9.57 0.62 -3.56
C ARG A 33 8.08 0.26 -3.52
N GLN A 34 7.25 1.20 -3.08
CA GLN A 34 5.80 1.03 -2.92
C GLN A 34 5.45 -0.25 -2.14
N LYS A 35 6.21 -0.52 -1.07
CA LYS A 35 5.96 -1.69 -0.22
C LYS A 35 6.28 -1.40 1.23
N CYS A 36 5.62 -2.14 2.11
CA CYS A 36 6.01 -2.19 3.51
C CYS A 36 7.32 -2.97 3.67
N GLU A 37 8.32 -2.35 4.28
CA GLU A 37 9.64 -2.92 4.54
C GLU A 37 9.91 -2.96 6.05
N ARG A 38 10.71 -3.93 6.48
CA ARG A 38 11.15 -4.03 7.87
C ARG A 38 12.28 -3.02 8.12
N PHE A 39 12.27 -2.40 9.30
CA PHE A 39 13.37 -1.61 9.84
C PHE A 39 13.51 -1.85 11.35
N TYR A 40 14.55 -1.31 11.97
CA TYR A 40 14.83 -1.47 13.39
C TYR A 40 14.65 -0.14 14.11
N TYR A 41 13.65 -0.09 14.99
CA TYR A 41 13.31 1.11 15.75
C TYR A 41 14.03 1.11 17.10
N GLY A 42 14.68 2.23 17.39
CA GLY A 42 15.47 2.46 18.60
C GLY A 42 14.69 2.42 19.91
N GLY A 43 13.35 2.44 19.86
CA GLY A 43 12.48 2.32 21.02
C GLY A 43 12.01 3.64 21.64
N CYS A 44 12.43 4.78 21.09
CA CYS A 44 11.90 6.09 21.47
C CYS A 44 11.95 7.09 20.31
N GLN A 45 11.12 8.14 20.38
CA GLN A 45 10.93 9.14 19.32
C GLN A 45 10.50 8.48 17.99
N GLY A 46 10.92 9.02 16.85
CA GLY A 46 10.48 8.59 15.53
C GLY A 46 9.14 9.20 15.13
N ASN A 47 8.57 8.66 14.06
CA ASN A 47 7.33 9.16 13.49
C ASN A 47 6.31 8.04 13.22
N ALA A 48 5.15 8.41 12.68
CA ALA A 48 4.02 7.51 12.51
C ALA A 48 4.21 6.46 11.38
N ASN A 49 5.21 6.58 10.51
CA ASN A 49 5.55 5.55 9.52
C ASN A 49 6.30 4.39 10.19
N ASN A 50 5.70 3.84 11.24
CA ASN A 50 6.27 2.85 12.14
C ASN A 50 5.14 1.95 12.64
N PHE A 51 5.05 0.76 12.04
CA PHE A 51 3.99 -0.22 12.26
C PHE A 51 4.58 -1.47 12.92
N HIS A 52 3.80 -2.12 13.78
CA HIS A 52 4.23 -3.33 14.46
C HIS A 52 4.27 -4.54 13.52
N THR A 53 3.38 -4.58 12.54
CA THR A 53 3.25 -5.70 11.60
C THR A 53 3.20 -5.22 10.16
N TYR A 54 3.60 -6.10 9.23
CA TYR A 54 3.46 -5.86 7.80
C TYR A 54 2.00 -5.57 7.43
N GLN A 55 1.05 -6.31 8.01
CA GLN A 55 -0.39 -6.17 7.72
C GLN A 55 -0.94 -4.82 8.15
N GLU A 56 -0.49 -4.28 9.28
CA GLU A 56 -0.86 -2.94 9.75
C GLU A 56 -0.34 -1.85 8.79
N CYS A 57 0.95 -1.93 8.43
CA CYS A 57 1.54 -1.03 7.44
C CYS A 57 0.79 -1.12 6.10
N HIS A 58 0.56 -2.34 5.63
CA HIS A 58 -0.11 -2.58 4.36
C HIS A 58 -1.54 -2.05 4.40
N LYS A 59 -2.36 -2.40 5.39
CA LYS A 59 -3.73 -1.89 5.54
C LYS A 59 -3.77 -0.35 5.65
N THR A 60 -2.74 0.28 6.20
CA THR A 60 -2.69 1.74 6.31
C THR A 60 -2.27 2.40 5.00
N CYS A 61 -1.38 1.76 4.23
CA CYS A 61 -0.71 2.37 3.10
C CYS A 61 -1.04 1.76 1.72
N PHE A 62 -1.78 0.64 1.65
CA PHE A 62 -2.12 -0.08 0.41
C PHE A 62 -2.97 0.73 -0.57
N ARG A 63 -3.69 1.74 -0.07
CA ARG A 63 -4.51 2.65 -0.87
C ARG A 63 -3.76 3.87 -1.36
N ILE A 64 -2.46 3.98 -1.08
CA ILE A 64 -1.64 4.95 -1.80
C ILE A 64 -1.61 4.43 -3.22
N PRO A 65 -2.29 5.10 -4.16
CA PRO A 65 -2.34 4.62 -5.53
C PRO A 65 -0.91 4.44 -5.98
N THR A 66 -0.59 3.33 -6.65
CA THR A 66 0.65 3.15 -7.39
C THR A 66 0.80 4.37 -8.25
N ASN A 67 1.53 5.37 -7.75
CA ASN A 67 1.48 6.66 -8.38
C ASN A 67 2.49 6.55 -9.50
N GLN A 68 2.05 6.01 -10.63
CA GLN A 68 2.80 6.02 -11.88
C GLN A 68 3.29 7.45 -12.14
N SER A 69 2.59 8.49 -11.62
CA SER A 69 3.02 9.89 -11.59
C SER A 69 4.18 10.23 -10.63
N VAL A 70 4.91 9.26 -10.07
CA VAL A 70 6.10 9.47 -9.23
C VAL A 70 7.38 9.15 -10.00
N CYS A 71 7.34 8.20 -10.93
CA CYS A 71 8.50 7.89 -11.78
C CYS A 71 8.36 8.62 -13.12
N HIS A 72 9.47 8.82 -13.83
CA HIS A 72 9.38 9.21 -15.24
C HIS A 72 8.78 8.06 -16.05
N ASP A 73 8.05 8.41 -17.11
CA ASP A 73 7.46 7.45 -18.03
C ASP A 73 7.70 7.92 -19.46
N GLN A 74 8.44 7.11 -20.21
CA GLN A 74 8.76 7.33 -21.62
C GLN A 74 7.53 7.23 -22.51
N GLY A 75 6.52 6.44 -22.11
CA GLY A 75 5.44 6.02 -22.99
C GLY A 75 5.92 5.08 -24.11
N PRO A 76 5.00 4.62 -24.96
CA PRO A 76 5.28 3.60 -25.99
C PRO A 76 5.88 4.18 -27.28
N CYS A 77 5.79 5.49 -27.50
CA CYS A 77 6.38 6.13 -28.67
C CYS A 77 7.91 6.26 -28.54
N ARG A 78 8.61 6.47 -29.67
CA ARG A 78 10.08 6.41 -29.75
C ARG A 78 10.76 7.73 -30.13
N ALA A 79 10.11 8.87 -29.91
CA ALA A 79 10.75 10.16 -30.04
C ALA A 79 11.77 10.40 -28.90
N LEU A 80 12.75 11.26 -29.13
CA LEU A 80 13.78 11.61 -28.13
C LEU A 80 13.54 13.03 -27.60
N LEU A 81 12.39 13.26 -26.99
CA LEU A 81 12.03 14.58 -26.48
C LEU A 81 12.61 14.79 -25.08
N TRP A 82 13.52 15.75 -24.92
CA TRP A 82 14.08 16.10 -23.62
C TRP A 82 13.03 16.71 -22.69
N ARG A 83 12.89 16.17 -21.47
CA ARG A 83 11.97 16.60 -20.41
C ARG A 83 12.61 16.44 -19.03
N TYR A 84 11.96 16.97 -18.00
CA TYR A 84 12.33 16.81 -16.61
C TYR A 84 11.26 16.04 -15.84
N PHE A 85 11.65 15.25 -14.85
CA PHE A 85 10.75 14.63 -13.88
C PHE A 85 11.31 14.88 -12.48
N TYR A 86 10.43 14.88 -11.48
CA TYR A 86 10.88 14.89 -10.10
C TYR A 86 11.20 13.47 -9.63
N ASN A 87 12.48 13.26 -9.32
CA ASN A 87 12.97 12.02 -8.77
C ASN A 87 12.83 12.07 -7.24
N MET A 88 11.89 11.28 -6.71
CA MET A 88 11.68 11.15 -5.26
C MET A 88 12.88 10.52 -4.53
N SER A 89 13.78 9.84 -5.23
CA SER A 89 14.95 9.19 -4.63
C SER A 89 16.06 10.18 -4.32
N SER A 90 16.31 11.13 -5.23
CA SER A 90 17.27 12.22 -5.06
C SER A 90 16.62 13.49 -4.51
N LEU A 91 15.29 13.53 -4.45
CA LEU A 91 14.47 14.69 -4.13
C LEU A 91 14.74 15.87 -5.08
N GLN A 92 15.11 15.58 -6.33
CA GLN A 92 15.54 16.56 -7.33
C GLN A 92 14.77 16.40 -8.64
N CYS A 93 14.73 17.48 -9.40
CA CYS A 93 14.26 17.44 -10.78
C CYS A 93 15.39 16.99 -11.69
N GLU A 94 15.20 15.85 -12.35
CA GLU A 94 16.20 15.20 -13.20
C GLU A 94 15.71 15.11 -14.65
N PRO A 95 16.61 15.12 -15.63
CA PRO A 95 16.23 14.99 -17.03
C PRO A 95 15.92 13.55 -17.45
N PHE A 96 15.04 13.39 -18.43
CA PHE A 96 14.79 12.11 -19.11
C PHE A 96 14.31 12.32 -20.56
N TYR A 97 14.42 11.27 -21.39
CA TYR A 97 13.81 11.23 -22.72
C TYR A 97 12.35 10.84 -22.63
N TYR A 98 11.44 11.61 -23.22
CA TYR A 98 10.04 11.27 -23.39
C TYR A 98 9.77 10.82 -24.83
N GLY A 99 9.11 9.67 -24.97
CA GLY A 99 8.82 8.99 -26.23
C GLY A 99 7.87 9.73 -27.16
N GLY A 100 7.17 10.77 -26.68
CA GLY A 100 6.32 11.64 -27.50
C GLY A 100 4.83 11.35 -27.46
N CYS A 101 4.41 10.25 -26.83
CA CYS A 101 2.98 9.97 -26.59
C CYS A 101 2.76 9.24 -25.25
N HIS A 102 1.55 9.35 -24.70
CA HIS A 102 1.16 8.82 -23.39
C HIS A 102 2.08 9.33 -22.25
N GLY A 103 2.59 8.43 -21.42
CA GLY A 103 3.34 8.78 -20.22
C GLY A 103 2.45 9.33 -19.10
N ASN A 104 3.10 9.77 -18.02
CA ASN A 104 2.42 10.32 -16.85
C ASN A 104 2.68 11.83 -16.64
N ALA A 105 2.09 12.37 -15.57
CA ALA A 105 2.14 13.80 -15.24
C ALA A 105 3.48 14.29 -14.64
N ASN A 106 4.37 13.39 -14.23
CA ASN A 106 5.73 13.72 -13.77
C ASN A 106 6.66 13.99 -14.95
N ARG A 107 6.26 14.95 -15.78
CA ARG A 107 6.93 15.32 -17.02
C ARG A 107 6.78 16.81 -17.27
N PHE A 108 7.88 17.51 -17.16
CA PHE A 108 7.97 18.96 -17.20
C PHE A 108 8.85 19.39 -18.37
N THR A 109 8.50 20.52 -19.01
CA THR A 109 9.25 21.07 -20.15
C THR A 109 10.59 21.67 -19.74
N ASN A 110 10.69 22.14 -18.49
CA ASN A 110 11.88 22.81 -17.98
C ASN A 110 12.02 22.61 -16.47
N MET A 111 13.23 22.83 -15.96
CA MET A 111 13.59 22.71 -14.56
C MET A 111 12.67 23.51 -13.63
N ALA A 112 12.35 24.77 -13.98
CA ALA A 112 11.53 25.66 -13.15
C ALA A 112 10.10 25.12 -12.96
N SER A 113 9.48 24.60 -14.02
CA SER A 113 8.14 24.00 -13.95
C SER A 113 8.13 22.72 -13.12
N CYS A 114 9.23 21.97 -13.10
CA CYS A 114 9.38 20.80 -12.24
C CYS A 114 9.53 21.19 -10.76
N THR A 115 10.44 22.10 -10.44
CA THR A 115 10.72 22.48 -9.04
C THR A 115 9.56 23.24 -8.38
N THR A 116 8.85 24.08 -9.15
CA THR A 116 7.71 24.86 -8.65
C THR A 116 6.51 23.97 -8.32
N THR A 117 6.30 22.90 -9.09
CA THR A 117 5.18 21.96 -8.88
C THR A 117 5.39 21.06 -7.66
N VAL A 118 6.65 20.91 -7.21
CA VAL A 118 7.04 19.91 -6.21
C VAL A 118 7.51 20.51 -4.88
N ALA A 119 7.54 21.84 -4.75
CA ALA A 119 7.87 22.47 -3.47
C ALA A 119 6.88 22.05 -2.36
N PRO A 120 7.33 21.33 -1.31
CA PRO A 120 6.52 21.11 -0.13
C PRO A 120 6.57 22.41 0.69
N GLY A 121 5.50 23.20 0.68
CA GLY A 121 5.40 24.34 1.60
C GLY A 121 4.79 25.65 1.07
N ARG A 122 4.30 25.73 -0.17
CA ARG A 122 3.36 26.79 -0.53
C ARG A 122 1.97 26.20 -0.69
N VAL A 123 1.28 26.15 0.45
CA VAL A 123 -0.18 26.16 0.49
C VAL A 123 -0.63 27.25 -0.48
N SER A 124 -1.25 26.85 -1.59
CA SER A 124 -2.03 27.78 -2.39
C SER A 124 -3.05 28.39 -1.43
N THR A 125 -2.96 29.70 -1.23
CA THR A 125 -3.75 30.48 -0.29
C THR A 125 -5.22 30.43 -0.68
N TYR A 126 -5.89 29.34 -0.33
CA TYR A 126 -7.33 29.36 -0.14
C TYR A 126 -7.55 29.83 1.29
N THR A 127 -8.03 31.07 1.38
CA THR A 127 -8.42 31.78 2.60
C THR A 127 -9.15 30.85 3.57
N GLN A 128 -8.53 30.60 4.73
CA GLN A 128 -9.18 29.95 5.87
C GLN A 128 -10.24 30.89 6.42
N THR A 129 -11.51 30.60 6.17
CA THR A 129 -12.59 31.09 7.04
C THR A 129 -12.60 30.22 8.29
N THR A 130 -12.43 30.89 9.42
CA THR A 130 -12.37 30.32 10.77
C THR A 130 -13.69 29.65 11.15
N VAL A 131 -13.67 28.34 11.45
CA VAL A 131 -14.72 27.69 12.23
C VAL A 131 -14.08 26.91 13.37
N SER A 132 -14.52 27.26 14.57
CA SER A 132 -14.08 26.81 15.90
C SER A 132 -14.22 25.30 16.13
N PRO A 133 -13.39 24.65 16.97
CA PRO A 133 -13.47 23.22 17.22
C PRO A 133 -14.64 22.87 18.15
N ARG A 134 -15.44 21.86 17.79
CA ARG A 134 -16.42 21.22 18.69
C ARG A 134 -15.94 19.81 19.03
N LYS A 135 -16.04 19.47 20.31
CA LYS A 135 -15.61 18.22 20.97
C LYS A 135 -16.52 17.02 20.66
N SER A 136 -16.02 15.84 21.04
CA SER A 136 -16.70 14.54 21.23
C SER A 136 -16.97 13.76 19.93
N GLU A 137 -16.94 12.43 19.85
CA GLU A 137 -16.78 11.36 20.84
C GLU A 137 -16.45 10.05 20.08
N SER A 138 -16.06 9.02 20.83
CA SER A 138 -15.79 7.66 20.34
C SER A 138 -16.96 7.04 19.59
N LEU A 139 -16.69 6.22 18.57
CA LEU A 139 -17.47 5.01 18.26
C LEU A 139 -16.58 4.02 17.48
N HIS A 140 -15.91 3.16 18.24
CA HIS A 140 -15.57 1.80 17.82
C HIS A 140 -16.89 1.01 17.76
N THR A 141 -16.98 0.02 16.87
CA THR A 141 -18.14 -0.86 16.59
C THR A 141 -19.15 -0.29 15.58
N ASP A 142 -18.88 -0.53 14.28
CA ASP A 142 -19.91 -0.77 13.25
C ASP A 142 -19.34 -1.25 11.90
N TYR A 143 -18.11 -1.76 11.89
CA TYR A 143 -17.41 -2.22 10.69
C TYR A 143 -17.66 -3.72 10.39
N PHE A 144 -18.88 -4.23 10.53
CA PHE A 144 -19.17 -5.64 10.22
C PHE A 144 -20.44 -5.94 9.42
N LEU A 145 -21.19 -4.95 8.92
CA LEU A 145 -22.50 -5.25 8.32
C LEU A 145 -22.66 -5.18 6.79
N THR A 146 -21.64 -4.85 5.98
CA THR A 146 -21.90 -4.55 4.55
C THR A 146 -21.29 -5.43 3.48
N HIS A 147 -20.62 -6.56 3.79
CA HIS A 147 -20.27 -7.54 2.74
C HIS A 147 -20.48 -9.00 3.15
N ARG A 148 -21.75 -9.38 3.36
CA ARG A 148 -22.20 -10.78 3.27
C ARG A 148 -22.41 -11.15 1.81
N LEU A 149 -21.41 -11.74 1.15
CA LEU A 149 -21.69 -12.62 0.00
C LEU A 149 -22.08 -13.98 0.58
N LEU A 150 -23.34 -14.36 0.39
CA LEU A 150 -23.90 -15.62 0.90
C LEU A 150 -23.37 -16.79 0.07
N LEU A 151 -22.43 -17.56 0.63
CA LEU A 151 -22.10 -18.91 0.19
C LEU A 151 -22.34 -19.88 1.35
N ALA A 152 -23.56 -20.42 1.44
CA ALA A 152 -24.02 -21.47 2.38
C ALA A 152 -23.79 -21.20 3.91
N PRO A 153 -24.66 -21.72 4.80
CA PRO A 153 -24.48 -21.50 6.23
C PRO A 153 -23.29 -22.32 6.76
N GLY A 154 -22.27 -21.63 7.30
CA GLY A 154 -21.28 -22.24 8.21
C GLY A 154 -19.81 -22.25 7.76
N ARG A 155 -19.41 -21.58 6.66
CA ARG A 155 -17.98 -21.40 6.33
C ARG A 155 -17.67 -19.97 5.98
N VAL A 156 -16.88 -19.31 6.83
CA VAL A 156 -16.25 -18.02 6.53
C VAL A 156 -14.98 -18.32 5.76
N SER A 157 -14.87 -17.89 4.50
CA SER A 157 -13.59 -17.91 3.78
C SER A 157 -12.67 -16.87 4.41
N THR A 158 -11.66 -17.33 5.15
CA THR A 158 -10.71 -16.43 5.83
C THR A 158 -9.57 -15.95 4.93
N VAL A 159 -9.53 -16.44 3.69
CA VAL A 159 -8.53 -16.03 2.69
C VAL A 159 -8.67 -14.53 2.42
N PRO A 160 -7.61 -13.73 2.64
CA PRO A 160 -7.65 -12.29 2.40
C PRO A 160 -8.02 -11.95 0.95
N VAL A 161 -8.78 -10.87 0.74
CA VAL A 161 -9.28 -10.47 -0.59
C VAL A 161 -8.16 -10.33 -1.64
N LEU A 162 -6.98 -9.86 -1.22
CA LEU A 162 -5.81 -9.76 -2.11
C LEU A 162 -5.36 -11.09 -2.71
N CYS A 163 -5.64 -12.21 -2.03
CA CYS A 163 -5.30 -13.56 -2.49
C CYS A 163 -6.36 -14.11 -3.47
N LEU A 164 -7.50 -13.42 -3.60
CA LEU A 164 -8.58 -13.78 -4.51
C LEU A 164 -8.49 -13.04 -5.84
N ASP A 165 -7.60 -12.04 -5.95
CA ASP A 165 -7.33 -11.38 -7.21
C ASP A 165 -6.79 -12.40 -8.23
N SER A 166 -7.22 -12.26 -9.47
CA SER A 166 -6.74 -13.03 -10.61
C SER A 166 -5.23 -12.91 -10.76
N LEU A 167 -4.57 -13.95 -11.27
CA LEU A 167 -3.18 -13.83 -11.71
C LEU A 167 -3.09 -12.73 -12.78
N ASP A 168 -2.25 -11.73 -12.52
CA ASP A 168 -1.95 -10.67 -13.46
C ASP A 168 -0.43 -10.53 -13.60
N SER A 169 0.06 -10.82 -14.81
CA SER A 169 1.48 -10.75 -15.13
C SER A 169 1.99 -9.32 -15.23
N GLY A 170 1.12 -8.32 -15.33
CA GLY A 170 1.49 -6.95 -15.58
C GLY A 170 1.76 -6.66 -17.06
N SER A 171 2.22 -5.44 -17.35
CA SER A 171 2.34 -4.91 -18.73
C SER A 171 3.76 -4.51 -19.14
N CYS A 172 4.76 -4.85 -18.33
CA CYS A 172 6.17 -4.62 -18.63
C CYS A 172 6.79 -5.81 -19.39
N SER A 173 8.13 -5.90 -19.45
CA SER A 173 8.83 -6.91 -20.27
C SER A 173 9.87 -7.74 -19.51
N ALA A 174 9.99 -7.58 -18.19
CA ALA A 174 10.84 -8.44 -17.40
C ALA A 174 10.22 -9.84 -17.26
N SER A 175 11.02 -10.83 -16.86
CA SER A 175 10.54 -12.18 -16.56
C SER A 175 10.95 -12.55 -15.13
N ILE A 176 10.29 -11.94 -14.15
CA ILE A 176 10.65 -12.06 -12.74
C ILE A 176 9.83 -13.20 -12.11
N PRO A 177 10.45 -14.26 -11.57
CA PRO A 177 9.72 -15.30 -10.87
C PRO A 177 9.04 -14.72 -9.62
N ARG A 178 7.73 -14.93 -9.50
CA ARG A 178 6.87 -14.52 -8.39
C ARG A 178 5.89 -15.62 -8.05
N PHE A 179 5.19 -15.52 -6.93
CA PHE A 179 4.18 -16.47 -6.51
C PHE A 179 2.81 -15.81 -6.43
N TYR A 180 1.76 -16.52 -6.79
CA TYR A 180 0.37 -16.11 -6.56
C TYR A 180 -0.38 -17.24 -5.85
N TYR A 181 -1.37 -16.91 -5.03
CA TYR A 181 -2.26 -17.87 -4.42
C TYR A 181 -3.32 -18.29 -5.43
N ASN A 182 -3.35 -19.59 -5.75
CA ASN A 182 -4.39 -20.17 -6.58
C ASN A 182 -5.50 -20.73 -5.68
N PRO A 183 -6.71 -20.15 -5.67
CA PRO A 183 -7.80 -20.61 -4.81
C PRO A 183 -8.35 -22.00 -5.21
N ALA A 184 -8.15 -22.43 -6.45
CA ALA A 184 -8.58 -23.74 -6.92
C ALA A 184 -7.67 -24.85 -6.36
N SER A 185 -6.35 -24.65 -6.38
CA SER A 185 -5.39 -25.60 -5.79
C SER A 185 -5.14 -25.36 -4.31
N ARG A 186 -5.53 -24.19 -3.78
CA ARG A 186 -5.23 -23.67 -2.43
C ARG A 186 -3.73 -23.59 -2.15
N MET A 187 -2.94 -23.38 -3.19
CA MET A 187 -1.49 -23.39 -3.14
C MET A 187 -0.93 -22.10 -3.73
N CYS A 188 0.24 -21.71 -3.24
CA CYS A 188 1.03 -20.65 -3.86
C CYS A 188 1.86 -21.21 -5.01
N GLU A 189 1.57 -20.76 -6.23
CA GLU A 189 2.15 -21.24 -7.49
C GLU A 189 3.05 -20.16 -8.11
N GLU A 190 4.12 -20.57 -8.81
CA GLU A 190 5.03 -19.61 -9.45
C GLU A 190 4.44 -19.09 -10.77
N PHE A 191 4.62 -17.80 -11.06
CA PHE A 191 4.37 -17.19 -12.36
C PHE A 191 5.47 -16.18 -12.74
N LYS A 192 5.49 -15.75 -14.01
CA LYS A 192 6.43 -14.74 -14.51
C LYS A 192 5.79 -13.37 -14.48
N TYR A 193 6.22 -12.54 -13.54
CA TYR A 193 5.80 -11.16 -13.42
C TYR A 193 6.64 -10.25 -14.32
N SER A 194 5.95 -9.38 -15.05
CA SER A 194 6.54 -8.50 -16.05
C SER A 194 7.39 -7.38 -15.46
N GLY A 195 7.31 -7.14 -14.15
CA GLY A 195 8.07 -6.11 -13.43
C GLY A 195 7.31 -4.82 -13.12
N CYS A 196 6.09 -4.62 -13.65
CA CYS A 196 5.23 -3.49 -13.32
C CYS A 196 3.74 -3.84 -13.50
N GLY A 197 2.85 -3.12 -12.81
CA GLY A 197 1.41 -3.40 -12.83
C GLY A 197 1.07 -4.63 -11.99
N GLY A 198 0.13 -5.45 -12.45
CA GLY A 198 -0.26 -6.67 -11.75
C GLY A 198 -1.34 -6.47 -10.69
N SER A 199 -1.72 -7.58 -10.06
CA SER A 199 -2.64 -7.67 -8.94
C SER A 199 -1.92 -7.74 -7.60
N SER A 200 -2.66 -7.61 -6.50
CA SER A 200 -2.10 -7.79 -5.14
C SER A 200 -1.72 -9.25 -4.84
N ASN A 201 -2.27 -10.21 -5.60
CA ASN A 201 -1.91 -11.62 -5.56
C ASN A 201 -0.52 -11.90 -6.20
N ASN A 202 0.53 -11.25 -5.69
CA ASN A 202 1.88 -11.27 -6.25
C ASN A 202 2.93 -11.18 -5.14
N PHE A 203 3.58 -12.31 -4.87
CA PHE A 203 4.49 -12.51 -3.74
C PHE A 203 5.91 -12.83 -4.23
N VAL A 204 6.91 -12.38 -3.46
CA VAL A 204 8.32 -12.61 -3.80
C VAL A 204 8.76 -14.05 -3.56
N SER A 205 8.14 -14.75 -2.62
CA SER A 205 8.46 -16.14 -2.29
C SER A 205 7.20 -16.95 -1.98
N ARG A 206 7.28 -18.26 -2.22
CA ARG A 206 6.22 -19.21 -1.84
C ARG A 206 5.85 -19.05 -0.37
N GLN A 207 6.83 -18.94 0.52
CA GLN A 207 6.59 -18.79 1.96
C GLN A 207 5.78 -17.52 2.26
N SER A 208 6.19 -16.36 1.72
CA SER A 208 5.45 -15.10 1.96
C SER A 208 4.00 -15.15 1.44
N CYS A 209 3.75 -15.90 0.36
CA CYS A 209 2.41 -16.14 -0.14
C CYS A 209 1.62 -17.05 0.80
N MET A 210 2.22 -18.14 1.28
CA MET A 210 1.56 -19.06 2.21
C MET A 210 1.27 -18.36 3.55
N ASP A 211 2.20 -17.61 4.10
CA ASP A 211 2.00 -16.87 5.37
C ASP A 211 0.80 -15.90 5.32
N VAL A 212 0.50 -15.37 4.14
CA VAL A 212 -0.59 -14.39 3.93
C VAL A 212 -1.90 -15.06 3.50
N CYS A 213 -1.82 -16.04 2.60
CA CYS A 213 -2.98 -16.58 1.89
C CYS A 213 -3.35 -18.01 2.29
N HIS A 214 -2.46 -18.74 2.96
CA HIS A 214 -2.73 -20.09 3.42
C HIS A 214 -3.43 -20.04 4.76
N GLU A 215 -4.67 -20.54 4.78
CA GLU A 215 -5.45 -20.73 5.99
C GLU A 215 -4.87 -21.90 6.80
N GLU A 216 -4.20 -21.62 7.92
CA GLU A 216 -4.07 -22.65 8.95
C GLU A 216 -5.48 -22.90 9.49
N ARG A 217 -5.98 -24.13 9.32
CA ARG A 217 -7.22 -24.55 9.95
C ARG A 217 -7.08 -24.44 11.46
N VAL A 218 -7.48 -23.31 12.03
CA VAL A 218 -7.78 -23.24 13.46
C VAL A 218 -8.97 -24.17 13.67
N ARG A 219 -8.70 -25.39 14.12
CA ARG A 219 -9.74 -26.28 14.66
C ARG A 219 -10.26 -25.60 15.92
N VAL A 220 -11.28 -24.75 15.77
CA VAL A 220 -12.10 -24.34 16.91
C VAL A 220 -12.82 -25.60 17.37
N LYS A 221 -12.31 -26.22 18.43
CA LYS A 221 -13.09 -27.21 19.19
C LYS A 221 -14.24 -26.43 19.81
N PHE A 222 -15.43 -26.57 19.25
CA PHE A 222 -16.64 -26.16 19.93
C PHE A 222 -16.83 -27.11 21.12
N ASP A 223 -16.44 -26.67 22.31
CA ASP A 223 -16.80 -27.36 23.52
C ASP A 223 -18.24 -26.99 23.85
N SER A 224 -19.17 -27.88 23.49
CA SER A 224 -20.58 -27.79 23.85
C SER A 224 -20.73 -28.13 25.33
N ASN A 225 -20.34 -27.23 26.23
CA ASN A 225 -20.87 -27.20 27.60
C ASN A 225 -20.43 -25.93 28.33
N GLN A 226 -21.30 -24.91 28.32
CA GLN A 226 -21.60 -24.08 29.49
C GLN A 226 -22.81 -23.20 29.17
N ILE A 227 -24.01 -23.74 29.39
CA ILE A 227 -25.21 -22.93 29.63
C ILE A 227 -25.29 -22.75 31.14
N HIS A 228 -24.91 -21.58 31.63
CA HIS A 228 -25.47 -21.01 32.86
C HIS A 228 -25.53 -19.50 32.67
N GLY A 229 -26.73 -19.00 32.33
CA GLY A 229 -27.05 -17.59 32.43
C GLY A 229 -27.30 -17.20 33.89
N PRO A 230 -27.09 -15.93 34.28
CA PRO A 230 -27.52 -15.44 35.58
C PRO A 230 -29.01 -15.09 35.51
N GLY A 231 -29.83 -15.77 36.30
CA GLY A 231 -31.21 -15.36 36.55
C GLY A 231 -31.28 -14.29 37.66
N PRO A 232 -32.30 -13.43 37.66
CA PRO A 232 -32.98 -12.98 38.86
C PRO A 232 -34.13 -13.93 39.25
#